data_AF-A0A141PZY3-F1
#
_entry.id   AF-A0A141PZY3-F1
#
_cell.length_a   1.000
_cell.length_b   1.000
_cell.length_c   1.000
_cell.angle_alpha   90.00
_cell.angle_beta   90.00
_cell.angle_gamma   90.00
#
_symmetry.space_group_name_H-M   'P 1'
#
loop_
_entity.id
_entity.type
_entity.pdbx_description
1 polymer ?
#
loop_
_entity_poly.entity_id
_entity_poly.type
_entity_poly.pdbx_seq_one_letter_code
_entity_poly.pdbx_strand_id
1 'polypeptide(L)'
;TQNTVVGSIVTGGNLLPVTITAGKSLTLNGTNAVAANHGFDAPADNYTGLGNITLGGANAALIIQSVTPAKITLAGNIDGGGIITVNT
;
A
#
# COMPACT_ATOMS: atom_id res chain seq x y z
N THR A 1 -2.98 12.47 -13.23
CA THR A 1 -2.95 11.38 -12.23
C THR A 1 -1.54 10.86 -12.06
N GLN A 2 -1.09 10.71 -10.81
CA GLN A 2 0.30 10.37 -10.46
C GLN A 2 0.39 8.95 -9.89
N ASN A 3 1.57 8.36 -9.96
CA ASN A 3 1.91 7.18 -9.18
C ASN A 3 2.05 7.59 -7.71
N THR A 4 1.76 6.68 -6.80
CA THR A 4 1.79 6.95 -5.36
C THR A 4 2.73 5.98 -4.67
N VAL A 5 3.54 6.49 -3.75
CA VAL A 5 4.40 5.68 -2.88
C VAL A 5 3.99 5.96 -1.44
N VAL A 6 3.78 4.91 -0.64
CA VAL A 6 3.36 5.00 0.76
C VAL A 6 4.26 4.15 1.64
N GLY A 7 4.73 4.76 2.74
CA GLY A 7 5.60 4.12 3.73
C GLY A 7 4.85 3.17 4.67
N SER A 8 3.69 3.62 5.18
CA SER A 8 2.77 2.82 5.99
C SER A 8 1.38 3.46 5.94
N ILE A 9 0.34 2.74 6.40
CA ILE A 9 -1.04 3.23 6.47
C ILE A 9 -1.70 2.75 7.76
N VAL A 10 -2.08 3.70 8.62
CA VAL A 10 -2.84 3.45 9.85
C VAL A 10 -4.14 4.26 9.81
N THR A 11 -5.27 3.58 9.95
CA THR A 11 -6.61 4.18 9.79
C THR A 11 -7.49 4.03 11.04
N GLY A 12 -6.90 3.64 12.17
CA GLY A 12 -7.62 3.52 13.44
C GLY A 12 -8.76 2.49 13.43
N GLY A 13 -8.67 1.45 12.59
CA GLY A 13 -9.67 0.38 12.47
C GLY A 13 -10.62 0.50 11.29
N ASN A 14 -10.56 1.58 10.50
CA ASN A 14 -11.35 1.71 9.28
C ASN A 14 -10.61 1.13 8.07
N LEU A 15 -11.25 0.32 7.24
CA LEU A 15 -10.60 -0.16 6.01
C LEU A 15 -10.75 0.87 4.89
N LEU A 16 -9.63 1.30 4.32
CA LEU A 16 -9.58 2.22 3.18
C LEU A 16 -9.55 1.39 1.88
N PRO A 17 -10.64 1.37 1.09
CA PRO A 17 -10.59 0.78 -0.24
C PRO A 17 -9.66 1.60 -1.15
N VAL A 18 -8.89 0.91 -1.98
CA VAL A 18 -7.96 1.52 -2.92
C VAL A 18 -8.37 1.12 -4.33
N THR A 19 -8.42 2.10 -5.24
CA THR A 19 -8.58 1.83 -6.68
C THR A 19 -7.37 2.36 -7.42
N ILE A 20 -6.61 1.46 -8.05
CA ILE A 20 -5.49 1.81 -8.92
C ILE A 20 -6.02 1.86 -10.34
N THR A 21 -6.03 3.05 -10.93
CA THR A 21 -6.51 3.25 -12.30
C THR A 21 -5.50 2.72 -13.33
N ALA A 22 -5.96 2.45 -14.54
CA ALA A 22 -5.13 1.93 -15.63
C ALA A 22 -3.85 2.78 -15.84
N GLY A 23 -2.71 2.11 -16.04
CA GLY A 23 -1.42 2.75 -16.24
C GLY A 23 -0.87 3.52 -15.02
N LYS A 24 -1.41 3.31 -13.82
CA LYS A 24 -0.92 3.90 -12.57
C LYS A 24 -0.44 2.84 -11.61
N SER A 25 0.38 3.27 -10.65
CA SER A 25 0.89 2.39 -9.61
C SER A 25 0.71 2.93 -8.20
N LEU A 26 0.49 2.00 -7.27
CA LEU A 26 0.68 2.20 -5.84
C LEU A 26 1.86 1.35 -5.38
N THR A 27 2.87 1.99 -4.83
CA THR A 27 4.02 1.32 -4.21
C THR A 27 3.88 1.37 -2.69
N LEU A 28 3.82 0.20 -2.07
CA LEU A 28 3.92 0.02 -0.63
C LEU A 28 5.40 -0.20 -0.31
N ASN A 29 6.09 0.87 0.10
CA ASN A 29 7.50 0.84 0.46
C ASN A 29 7.57 0.61 1.96
N GLY A 30 7.90 -0.59 2.43
CA GLY A 30 8.01 -0.99 3.83
C GLY A 30 9.13 -0.25 4.57
N THR A 31 9.05 1.07 4.64
CA THR A 31 9.92 2.01 5.36
C THR A 31 9.11 2.76 6.42
N ASN A 32 9.67 2.96 7.62
CA ASN A 32 8.96 3.59 8.75
C ASN A 32 8.23 4.87 8.30
N ALA A 33 6.96 5.00 8.66
CA ALA A 33 6.24 6.22 8.37
C ALA A 33 6.59 7.29 9.42
N VAL A 34 7.16 8.39 8.96
CA VAL A 34 7.41 9.56 9.80
C VAL A 34 6.15 10.43 9.76
N ALA A 35 5.31 10.33 10.78
CA ALA A 35 4.20 11.25 10.95
C ALA A 35 4.75 12.61 11.41
N ALA A 36 4.85 13.57 10.50
CA ALA A 36 5.46 14.89 10.74
C ALA A 36 4.79 15.74 11.83
N ASN A 37 3.69 15.29 12.48
CA ASN A 37 2.96 16.12 13.44
C ASN A 37 2.38 15.43 14.69
N HIS A 38 2.52 14.10 14.87
CA HIS A 38 1.80 13.37 15.95
C HIS A 38 2.61 12.32 16.74
N GLY A 39 3.94 12.32 16.65
CA GLY A 39 4.78 11.55 17.59
C GLY A 39 4.60 10.03 17.55
N PHE A 40 4.19 9.46 16.42
CA PHE A 40 4.04 8.02 16.26
C PHE A 40 4.96 7.53 15.14
N ASP A 41 6.06 6.88 15.52
CA ASP A 41 6.83 6.03 14.61
C ASP A 41 6.06 4.73 14.45
N ALA A 42 5.13 4.67 13.50
CA ALA A 42 4.54 3.39 13.11
C ALA A 42 5.57 2.68 12.23
N PRO A 43 6.08 1.51 12.64
CA PRO A 43 6.89 0.73 11.73
C PRO A 43 6.07 0.39 10.48
N ALA A 44 6.79 0.28 9.37
CA ALA A 44 6.22 0.14 8.02
C ALA A 44 5.45 -1.15 7.79
N ASP A 45 5.53 -2.06 8.75
CA ASP A 45 4.76 -3.28 8.83
C ASP A 45 3.26 -3.04 9.08
N ASN A 46 2.87 -1.80 9.40
CA ASN A 46 1.48 -1.43 9.61
C ASN A 46 0.83 -0.84 8.36
N TYR A 47 0.28 -1.71 7.51
CA TYR A 47 -0.76 -1.36 6.53
C TYR A 47 -2.16 -1.85 6.99
N THR A 48 -2.37 -1.87 8.31
CA THR A 48 -3.57 -2.40 8.98
C THR A 48 -4.85 -1.63 8.65
N GLY A 49 -4.74 -0.56 7.88
CA GLY A 49 -5.86 0.21 7.36
C GLY A 49 -6.21 0.02 5.90
N LEU A 50 -5.47 -0.79 5.14
CA LEU A 50 -5.80 -1.04 3.73
C LEU A 50 -6.92 -2.07 3.61
N GLY A 51 -8.02 -1.65 2.97
CA GLY A 51 -9.13 -2.52 2.58
C GLY A 51 -8.90 -3.16 1.21
N ASN A 52 -9.98 -3.41 0.49
CA ASN A 52 -9.91 -4.03 -0.84
C ASN A 52 -9.16 -3.14 -1.83
N ILE A 53 -8.31 -3.75 -2.65
CA ILE A 53 -7.55 -3.09 -3.70
C ILE A 53 -8.10 -3.54 -5.06
N THR A 54 -8.61 -2.59 -5.84
CA THR A 54 -9.07 -2.82 -7.20
C THR A 54 -8.03 -2.35 -8.21
N LEU A 55 -7.59 -3.25 -9.08
CA LEU A 55 -6.72 -2.96 -10.22
C LEU A 55 -7.59 -2.68 -11.46
N GLY A 56 -7.92 -1.40 -11.66
CA GLY A 56 -8.96 -0.90 -12.55
C GLY A 56 -8.64 -0.92 -14.06
N GLY A 57 -7.69 -1.72 -14.52
CA GLY A 57 -7.44 -1.89 -15.95
C GLY A 57 -5.99 -2.21 -16.30
N ALA A 58 -5.69 -2.16 -17.61
CA ALA A 58 -4.38 -2.50 -18.16
C ALA A 58 -3.27 -1.69 -17.47
N ASN A 59 -2.21 -2.37 -17.05
CA ASN A 59 -1.03 -1.79 -16.40
C ASN A 59 -1.33 -1.01 -15.10
N ALA A 60 -2.50 -1.19 -14.48
CA ALA A 60 -2.69 -0.80 -13.08
C ALA A 60 -1.78 -1.71 -12.23
N ALA A 61 -0.93 -1.13 -11.38
CA ALA A 61 0.11 -1.87 -10.68
C ALA A 61 0.07 -1.68 -9.17
N LEU A 62 -0.02 -2.78 -8.43
CA LEU A 62 0.32 -2.81 -7.01
C LEU A 62 1.76 -3.32 -6.86
N ILE A 63 2.63 -2.51 -6.27
CA ILE A 63 4.03 -2.86 -6.05
C ILE A 63 4.28 -2.94 -4.54
N ILE A 64 4.66 -4.11 -4.04
CA ILE A 64 4.97 -4.36 -2.64
C ILE A 64 6.50 -4.42 -2.54
N GLN A 65 7.11 -3.45 -1.87
CA GLN A 65 8.56 -3.37 -1.70
C GLN A 65 8.89 -3.36 -0.21
N SER A 66 9.33 -4.50 0.32
CA SER A 66 9.71 -4.59 1.73
C SER A 66 11.23 -4.59 1.88
N VAL A 67 11.75 -3.88 2.87
CA VAL A 67 13.16 -4.01 3.29
C VAL A 67 13.22 -4.67 4.65
N THR A 68 14.25 -5.47 4.94
CA THR A 68 14.38 -6.12 6.25
C THR A 68 14.55 -5.06 7.35
N PRO A 69 13.80 -5.10 8.47
CA PRO A 69 12.89 -6.16 8.96
C PRO A 69 11.38 -5.92 8.73
N ALA A 70 10.98 -5.02 7.82
CA ALA A 70 9.58 -4.67 7.61
C ALA A 70 8.76 -5.84 7.03
N LYS A 71 7.53 -6.02 7.53
CA LYS A 71 6.56 -7.03 7.08
C LYS A 71 5.28 -6.37 6.57
N ILE A 72 5.04 -6.39 5.26
CA ILE A 72 3.82 -5.84 4.69
C ILE A 72 2.68 -6.87 4.78
N THR A 73 1.58 -6.49 5.44
CA THR A 73 0.35 -7.31 5.51
C THR A 73 -0.83 -6.50 4.98
N LEU A 74 -1.60 -7.08 4.05
CA LEU A 74 -2.80 -6.47 3.46
C LEU A 74 -4.04 -7.13 4.06
N ALA A 75 -5.01 -6.32 4.50
CA ALA A 75 -6.20 -6.82 5.21
C ALA A 75 -7.42 -7.05 4.29
N GLY A 76 -7.37 -6.63 3.03
CA GLY A 76 -8.45 -6.76 2.06
C GLY A 76 -8.13 -7.65 0.86
N ASN A 77 -9.14 -7.87 0.02
CA ASN A 77 -9.01 -8.60 -1.24
C ASN A 77 -8.25 -7.76 -2.27
N ILE A 78 -7.58 -8.42 -3.21
CA ILE A 78 -7.00 -7.76 -4.40
C ILE A 78 -7.71 -8.33 -5.62
N ASP A 79 -8.42 -7.47 -6.34
CA ASP A 79 -9.27 -7.85 -7.48
C ASP A 79 -8.88 -7.06 -8.74
N GLY A 80 -9.18 -7.63 -9.91
CA GLY A 80 -9.00 -6.99 -11.22
C GLY A 80 -7.91 -7.63 -12.09
N GLY A 81 -7.61 -6.99 -13.23
CA GLY A 81 -6.73 -7.53 -14.28
C GLY A 81 -5.36 -6.84 -14.37
N GLY A 82 -4.93 -6.16 -13.31
CA GLY A 82 -3.65 -5.44 -13.30
C GLY A 82 -2.45 -6.32 -12.95
N ILE A 83 -1.34 -5.67 -12.61
CA ILE A 83 -0.06 -6.29 -12.29
C ILE A 83 0.17 -6.20 -10.78
N ILE A 84 0.61 -7.30 -10.19
CA ILE A 84 1.10 -7.33 -8.81
C ILE A 84 2.59 -7.67 -8.88
N THR A 85 3.42 -6.80 -8.33
CA THR A 85 4.86 -7.00 -8.22
C THR A 85 5.24 -7.05 -6.74
N VAL A 86 6.00 -8.06 -6.35
CA VAL A 86 6.49 -8.24 -4.98
C VAL A 86 8.01 -8.27 -5.01
N ASN A 87 8.62 -7.26 -4.39
CA ASN A 87 10.05 -7.11 -4.21
C ASN A 87 10.34 -7.23 -2.71
N THR A 88 10.92 -8.36 -2.29
CA THR A 88 11.29 -8.66 -0.90
C THR A 88 12.79 -8.70 -0.73
#